data_AF-A0A0E2Z040-F1
#
_entry.id   AF-A0A0E2Z040-F1
#
_cell.length_a   1.000
_cell.length_b   1.000
_cell.length_c   1.000
_cell.angle_alpha   90.00
_cell.angle_beta   90.00
_cell.angle_gamma   90.00
#
_symmetry.space_group_name_H-M   'P 1'
#
loop_
_entity.id
_entity.type
_entity.pdbx_description
1 polymer ?
#
loop_
_entity_poly.entity_id
_entity_poly.type
_entity_poly.pdbx_seq_one_letter_code
_entity_poly.pdbx_strand_id
1 'polypeptide(L)' 'MILVDTCVLLDVVQGDPHWADGSLTRLEWAAEHGKRVINPIVYAEFSVWYDVRKELAQTLAGILNSVCP' A
#
# COMPACT_ATOMS: atom_id res chain seq x y z
N MET A 1 -11.15 4.97 -9.38
CA MET A 1 -10.30 3.89 -8.84
C MET A 1 -8.87 4.24 -9.15
N ILE A 2 -7.96 4.08 -8.19
CA ILE A 2 -6.55 4.48 -8.31
C ILE A 2 -5.71 3.24 -8.02
N LEU A 3 -4.85 2.86 -8.97
CA LEU A 3 -3.95 1.71 -8.83
C LEU A 3 -2.76 2.11 -7.96
N VAL A 4 -2.47 1.30 -6.95
CA VAL A 4 -1.30 1.44 -6.08
C VAL A 4 -0.26 0.40 -6.50
N ASP A 5 0.99 0.84 -6.64
CA ASP A 5 2.11 0.02 -7.06
C ASP A 5 2.90 -0.53 -5.86
N THR A 6 3.66 -1.61 -6.05
CA THR A 6 4.46 -2.28 -5.02
C THR A 6 5.48 -1.34 -4.38
N CYS A 7 6.09 -0.43 -5.15
CA CYS A 7 7.05 0.54 -4.64
C CYS A 7 6.44 1.43 -3.54
N VAL A 8 5.26 1.99 -3.78
CA VAL A 8 4.52 2.81 -2.79
C VAL A 8 4.18 1.99 -1.54
N LEU A 9 3.79 0.72 -1.71
CA LEU A 9 3.49 -0.16 -0.56
C LEU A 9 4.75 -0.43 0.27
N LEU A 10 5.88 -0.73 -0.38
CA LEU A 10 7.13 -1.04 0.30
C LEU A 10 7.73 0.18 1.00
N ASP A 11 7.67 1.37 0.41
CA ASP A 11 8.15 2.61 1.04
C ASP A 11 7.49 2.81 2.41
N VAL A 12 6.17 2.59 2.48
CA VAL A 12 5.38 2.78 3.70
C VAL A 12 5.64 1.68 4.72
N VAL A 13 5.69 0.42 4.28
CA VAL A 13 5.87 -0.74 5.17
C VAL A 13 7.28 -0.79 5.75
N GLN A 14 8.29 -0.43 4.96
CA GLN A 14 9.68 -0.41 5.40
C GLN A 14 10.06 0.89 6.10
N GLY A 15 9.20 1.92 6.01
CA GLY A 15 9.51 3.25 6.53
C GLY A 15 10.73 3.86 5.83
N ASP A 16 10.78 3.78 4.50
CA ASP A 16 11.89 4.31 3.72
C ASP A 16 12.08 5.81 4.04
N PRO A 17 13.27 6.23 4.51
CA PRO A 17 13.49 7.59 5.02
C PRO A 17 13.41 8.68 3.94
N HIS A 18 13.47 8.31 2.66
CA HIS A 18 13.37 9.25 1.55
C HIS A 18 11.97 9.24 0.92
N TRP A 19 11.30 8.09 0.91
CA TRP A 19 10.09 7.90 0.11
C TRP A 19 8.81 7.70 0.92
N ALA A 20 8.88 7.27 2.18
CA ALA A 20 7.70 6.94 2.99
C ALA A 20 6.72 8.10 3.11
N ASP A 21 7.19 9.30 3.46
CA ASP A 21 6.34 10.48 3.62
C ASP A 21 5.63 10.85 2.31
N GLY A 22 6.36 10.83 1.19
CA GLY A 22 5.78 11.12 -0.13
C GLY A 22 4.77 10.07 -0.57
N SER A 23 5.04 8.79 -0.27
CA SER A 23 4.13 7.67 -0.56
C SER A 23 2.88 7.73 0.32
N LEU A 24 2.98 8.13 1.59
CA LEU A 24 1.83 8.40 2.48
C LEU A 24 0.96 9.53 1.94
N THR A 25 1.53 10.69 1.60
CA THR A 25 0.77 11.82 1.04
C THR A 25 0.02 11.45 -0.23
N ARG A 26 0.62 10.62 -1.11
CA ARG A 26 -0.07 10.12 -2.31
C ARG A 26 -1.21 9.15 -1.97
N LEU A 27 -1.03 8.29 -0.97
CA LEU A 27 -2.07 7.36 -0.51
C LEU A 27 -3.24 8.10 0.15
N GLU A 28 -2.99 9.19 0.87
CA GLU A 28 -4.00 10.09 1.42
C GLU A 28 -4.78 10.78 0.30
N TRP A 29 -4.06 11.43 -0.63
CA TRP A 29 -4.69 12.03 -1.81
C TRP A 29 -5.55 11.00 -2.58
N ALA A 30 -5.03 9.79 -2.76
CA ALA A 30 -5.77 8.73 -3.44
C ALA A 30 -7.03 8.33 -2.66
N ALA A 31 -7.00 8.30 -1.33
CA ALA A 31 -8.16 7.97 -0.49
C ALA A 31 -9.30 8.99 -0.68
N GLU A 32 -8.96 10.28 -0.80
CA GLU A 32 -9.91 11.37 -1.02
C GLU A 32 -10.52 11.34 -2.43
N HIS A 33 -9.74 10.91 -3.43
CA HIS A 33 -10.11 11.01 -4.84
C HIS A 33 -10.62 9.68 -5.44
N GLY A 34 -10.55 8.58 -4.70
CA GLY A 34 -11.25 7.36 -5.07
C GLY A 34 -10.78 6.09 -4.36
N LYS A 35 -11.33 4.95 -4.80
CA LYS A 35 -10.93 3.65 -4.25
C LYS A 35 -9.51 3.28 -4.68
N ARG A 36 -8.61 3.10 -3.72
CA ARG A 36 -7.28 2.50 -3.89
C ARG A 36 -7.42 1.00 -4.17
N VAL A 37 -6.73 0.51 -5.19
CA VAL A 37 -6.74 -0.90 -5.59
C VAL A 37 -5.35 -1.36 -5.97
N ILE A 38 -5.12 -2.67 -5.92
CA ILE A 38 -3.94 -3.32 -6.47
C ILE A 38 -4.37 -4.33 -7.54
N ASN A 39 -3.49 -4.67 -8.46
CA ASN A 39 -3.72 -5.73 -9.43
C ASN A 39 -3.02 -7.04 -8.99
N PRO A 40 -3.24 -8.17 -9.68
CA PRO A 40 -2.59 -9.44 -9.33
C PRO A 40 -1.06 -9.45 -9.44
N ILE A 41 -0.46 -8.59 -10.27
CA ILE A 41 1.00 -8.50 -10.42
C ILE A 41 1.59 -7.83 -9.17
N VAL A 42 1.04 -6.67 -8.77
CA VAL A 42 1.41 -5.98 -7.53
C VAL A 42 1.20 -6.89 -6.31
N TYR A 43 0.10 -7.65 -6.27
CA TYR A 43 -0.12 -8.63 -5.22
C TYR A 43 0.99 -9.69 -5.19
N ALA A 44 1.35 -10.27 -6.34
CA ALA A 44 2.39 -11.28 -6.43
C ALA A 44 3.76 -10.73 -5.97
N GLU A 45 4.16 -9.56 -6.45
CA GLU A 45 5.42 -8.90 -6.07
C GLU A 45 5.48 -8.57 -4.58
N PHE A 46 4.40 -8.04 -4.02
CA PHE A 46 4.36 -7.69 -2.61
C PHE A 46 4.28 -8.94 -1.70
N SER A 47 3.63 -10.01 -2.16
CA SER A 47 3.43 -11.23 -1.38
C SER A 47 4.73 -11.95 -0.99
N VAL A 48 5.80 -11.80 -1.79
CA VAL A 48 7.09 -12.47 -1.51
C VAL A 48 7.79 -11.93 -0.26
N TRP A 49 7.35 -10.77 0.26
CA TRP A 49 7.88 -10.15 1.48
C TRP A 49 7.21 -10.68 2.76
N TYR A 50 6.26 -11.60 2.64
CA TYR A 50 5.51 -12.16 3.76
C TYR A 50 5.50 -13.68 3.73
N ASP A 51 5.95 -14.31 4.82
CA ASP A 51 5.84 -15.76 4.98
C ASP A 51 4.39 -16.20 5.29
N VAL A 52 3.60 -15.29 5.88
CA VAL A 52 2.25 -15.59 6.36
C VAL A 52 1.20 -14.79 5.59
N ARG A 53 0.32 -15.49 4.86
CA ARG A 53 -0.78 -14.87 4.08
C ARG A 53 -1.68 -13.94 4.90
N LYS A 54 -1.87 -14.23 6.19
CA LYS A 54 -2.69 -13.40 7.08
C LYS A 54 -2.07 -12.04 7.33
N GLU A 55 -0.75 -11.98 7.53
CA GLU A 55 -0.02 -10.72 7.75
C GLU A 55 -0.07 -9.86 6.49
N LEU A 56 0.21 -10.45 5.32
CA LEU A 56 0.03 -9.80 4.01
C LEU A 56 -1.36 -9.19 3.87
N ALA A 57 -2.42 -9.98 4.14
CA ALA A 57 -3.79 -9.51 4.02
C ALA A 57 -4.12 -8.37 5.00
N GLN A 58 -3.60 -8.43 6.24
CA GLN A 58 -3.77 -7.38 7.24
C GLN A 58 -3.04 -6.09 6.84
N THR A 59 -1.80 -6.18 6.36
CA THR A 59 -1.05 -5.01 5.91
C THR A 59 -1.72 -4.34 4.71
N LEU A 60 -2.12 -5.11 3.70
CA LEU A 60 -2.85 -4.57 2.54
C LEU A 60 -4.18 -3.94 2.94
N ALA A 61 -4.94 -4.56 3.84
CA ALA A 61 -6.18 -3.98 4.34
C ALA A 61 -5.92 -2.67 5.11
N GLY A 62 -4.86 -2.63 5.91
CA GLY A 62 -4.41 -1.43 6.62
C GLY A 62 -4.11 -0.29 5.66
N ILE A 63 -3.34 -0.52 4.59
CA ILE A 63 -2.95 0.54 3.65
C ILE A 63 -4.11 0.95 2.73
N LEU A 64 -4.86 -0.01 2.19
CA LEU A 64 -5.87 0.27 1.17
C LEU A 64 -7.20 0.80 1.75
N ASN A 65 -7.50 0.49 3.02
CA ASN A 65 -8.74 0.89 3.67
C ASN A 65 -8.54 1.94 4.78
N SER A 66 -7.31 2.31 5.15
CA SER A 66 -7.09 3.41 6.10
C SER A 66 -7.56 4.73 5.50
N VAL A 67 -8.65 5.25 6.01
CA VAL A 67 -9.04 6.64 5.82
C VAL A 67 -8.38 7.37 6.99
N CYS A 68 -7.46 8.29 6.71
CA CYS A 68 -7.00 9.22 7.74
C CYS A 68 -8.23 10.01 8.20
N PRO A 69 -8.52 10.11 9.52
CA PRO A 69 -9.68 10.86 10.01
C PRO A 69 -9.65 12.34 9.62
#